data_AF-A0A1F8L2C5-F1
#
_entry.id   AF-A0A1F8L2C5-F1
#
_cell.length_a   1.000
_cell.length_b   1.000
_cell.length_c   1.000
_cell.angle_alpha   90.00
_cell.angle_beta   90.00
_cell.angle_gamma   90.00
#
_symmetry.space_group_name_H-M   'P 1'
#
loop_
_entity.id
_entity.type
_entity.pdbx_description
1 polymer ?
#
loop_
_entity_poly.entity_id
_entity_poly.type
_entity_poly.pdbx_seq_one_letter_code
_entity_poly.pdbx_strand_id
1 'polypeptide(L)'
;MMSMIQVESVSPPLNSPEVASLAVRILSVAEAMGLLPGRDPIRQLDRGVLERIAKNAATSAGIGRDVLADLRRADRADRMEPAVRRLYEALERSPAPATEWRSLVAVIGTDLLAQLLGTSGSSLRRYLAGTRRTPDVVADRLHFIALVVADLAGSYNDLGLRRWFERPRVLLGGKSPAQLLKGEWRVDDAGPARVRELAYALTAPLGT
;
A
#
# COMPACT_ATOMS: atom_id res chain seq x y z
N MET A 1 5.75 -7.56 11.79
CA MET A 1 4.89 -8.74 11.59
C MET A 1 3.69 -8.29 10.77
N MET A 2 3.77 -8.37 9.44
CA MET A 2 2.57 -8.32 8.59
C MET A 2 1.83 -9.64 8.71
N SER A 3 0.69 -9.61 9.40
CA SER A 3 -0.31 -10.69 9.41
C SER A 3 -1.62 -10.16 10.02
N MET A 4 -2.03 -8.92 9.68
CA MET A 4 -3.35 -8.41 10.11
C MET A 4 -4.46 -8.82 9.13
N ILE A 5 -4.14 -9.48 8.01
CA ILE A 5 -5.10 -9.92 7.02
C ILE A 5 -5.09 -11.45 6.97
N GLN A 6 -6.20 -12.08 7.34
CA GLN A 6 -6.44 -13.52 7.25
C GLN A 6 -7.87 -13.74 6.75
N VAL A 7 -8.16 -13.35 5.51
CA VAL A 7 -9.53 -13.41 4.98
C VAL A 7 -9.96 -14.87 4.81
N GLU A 8 -10.78 -15.34 5.74
CA GLU A 8 -11.38 -16.68 5.75
C GLU A 8 -12.70 -16.69 4.95
N SER A 9 -13.38 -15.54 4.85
CA SER A 9 -14.63 -15.41 4.10
C SER A 9 -14.85 -14.01 3.53
N VAL A 10 -15.56 -13.96 2.39
CA VAL A 10 -16.00 -12.71 1.72
C VAL A 10 -17.52 -12.69 1.71
N SER A 11 -18.13 -11.60 2.17
CA SER A 11 -19.58 -11.47 2.26
C SER A 11 -20.17 -10.61 1.14
N PRO A 12 -21.43 -10.85 0.73
CA PRO A 12 -22.15 -9.92 -0.14
C PRO A 12 -22.12 -8.48 0.43
N PRO A 13 -22.00 -7.44 -0.43
CA PRO A 13 -21.95 -7.48 -1.89
C PRO A 13 -20.54 -7.64 -2.49
N LEU A 14 -19.54 -8.08 -1.70
CA LEU A 14 -18.14 -8.20 -2.14
C LEU A 14 -17.79 -9.56 -2.76
N ASN A 15 -18.71 -10.51 -2.81
CA ASN A 15 -18.45 -11.91 -3.17
C ASN A 15 -18.36 -12.18 -4.68
N SER A 16 -18.52 -11.16 -5.55
CA SER A 16 -18.17 -11.30 -6.96
C SER A 16 -16.64 -11.26 -7.15
N PRO A 17 -16.05 -12.07 -8.05
CA PRO A 17 -14.60 -12.19 -8.19
C PRO A 17 -13.86 -10.86 -8.36
N GLU A 18 -14.38 -9.95 -9.18
CA GLU A 18 -13.78 -8.67 -9.51
C GLU A 18 -13.73 -7.75 -8.28
N VAL A 19 -14.87 -7.64 -7.59
CA VAL A 19 -14.99 -6.83 -6.36
C VAL A 19 -14.16 -7.42 -5.23
N ALA A 20 -14.15 -8.75 -5.08
CA ALA A 20 -13.34 -9.44 -4.07
C ALA A 20 -11.85 -9.18 -4.28
N SER A 21 -11.34 -9.35 -5.51
CA SER A 21 -9.94 -9.12 -5.86
C SER A 21 -9.52 -7.69 -5.55
N LEU A 22 -10.34 -6.73 -5.94
CA LEU A 22 -10.05 -5.32 -5.70
C LEU A 22 -10.15 -4.93 -4.23
N ALA A 23 -11.11 -5.50 -3.50
CA ALA A 23 -11.24 -5.29 -2.05
C ALA A 23 -10.02 -5.85 -1.30
N VAL A 24 -9.48 -7.01 -1.70
CA VAL A 24 -8.22 -7.54 -1.15
C VAL A 24 -7.05 -6.58 -1.43
N ARG A 25 -6.96 -6.01 -2.64
CA ARG A 25 -5.93 -5.00 -2.96
C ARG A 25 -6.05 -3.76 -2.08
N ILE A 26 -7.27 -3.28 -1.82
CA ILE A 26 -7.51 -2.18 -0.87
C ILE A 26 -7.00 -2.55 0.53
N LEU A 27 -7.22 -3.78 1.00
CA LEU A 27 -6.68 -4.21 2.29
C LEU A 27 -5.16 -4.11 2.32
N SER A 28 -4.48 -4.65 1.30
CA SER A 28 -3.01 -4.62 1.23
C SER A 28 -2.47 -3.20 1.17
N VAL A 29 -3.09 -2.32 0.36
CA VAL A 29 -2.70 -0.91 0.28
C VAL A 29 -2.94 -0.20 1.60
N ALA A 30 -4.12 -0.39 2.21
CA ALA A 30 -4.44 0.19 3.50
C ALA A 30 -3.51 -0.30 4.63
N GLU A 31 -3.07 -1.57 4.61
CA GLU A 31 -2.08 -2.09 5.56
C GLU A 31 -0.73 -1.39 5.38
N ALA A 32 -0.21 -1.36 4.15
CA ALA A 32 1.06 -0.71 3.85
C ALA A 32 1.05 0.79 4.18
N MET A 33 -0.09 1.46 4.02
CA MET A 33 -0.28 2.86 4.39
C MET A 33 -0.55 3.09 5.88
N GLY A 34 -0.78 2.04 6.68
CA GLY A 34 -1.10 2.15 8.10
C GLY A 34 -2.53 2.65 8.38
N LEU A 35 -3.47 2.38 7.47
CA LEU A 35 -4.87 2.82 7.51
C LEU A 35 -5.85 1.73 7.95
N LEU A 36 -5.38 0.50 8.21
CA LEU A 36 -6.25 -0.59 8.66
C LEU A 36 -6.96 -0.26 10.00
N PRO A 37 -8.22 -0.68 10.16
CA PRO A 37 -8.98 -0.43 11.37
C PRO A 37 -8.60 -1.39 12.50
N GLY A 38 -8.00 -0.87 13.57
CA GLY A 38 -7.74 -1.63 14.79
C GLY A 38 -6.45 -2.45 14.76
N ARG A 39 -6.29 -3.32 15.77
CA ARG A 39 -5.11 -4.22 15.92
C ARG A 39 -5.44 -5.69 15.68
N ASP A 40 -6.74 -6.02 15.56
CA ASP A 40 -7.19 -7.40 15.43
C ASP A 40 -7.11 -7.86 13.97
N PRO A 41 -6.80 -9.15 13.71
CA PRO A 41 -6.79 -9.68 12.36
C PRO A 41 -8.17 -9.55 11.70
N ILE A 42 -8.18 -9.05 10.46
CA ILE A 42 -9.37 -9.01 9.61
C ILE A 42 -9.58 -10.43 9.06
N ARG A 43 -10.55 -11.14 9.65
CA ARG A 43 -10.93 -12.50 9.25
C ARG A 43 -12.03 -12.57 8.19
N GLN A 44 -12.86 -11.54 8.14
CA GLN A 44 -13.98 -11.45 7.20
C GLN A 44 -13.86 -10.15 6.43
N LEU A 45 -13.90 -10.26 5.10
CA LEU A 45 -13.94 -9.10 4.21
C LEU A 45 -15.40 -8.78 3.90
N ASP A 46 -15.89 -7.73 4.54
CA ASP A 46 -17.24 -7.20 4.39
C ASP A 46 -17.21 -5.70 4.05
N ARG A 47 -18.39 -5.14 3.74
CA ARG A 47 -18.56 -3.72 3.48
C ARG A 47 -18.08 -2.86 4.66
N GLY A 48 -18.31 -3.31 5.90
CA GLY A 48 -17.93 -2.59 7.10
C GLY A 48 -16.42 -2.38 7.20
N VAL A 49 -15.61 -3.35 6.78
CA VAL A 49 -14.14 -3.21 6.69
C VAL A 49 -13.79 -2.07 5.72
N LEU A 50 -14.38 -2.06 4.52
CA LEU A 50 -14.10 -1.03 3.52
C LEU A 50 -14.56 0.36 3.98
N GLU A 51 -15.72 0.46 4.63
CA GLU A 51 -16.20 1.72 5.21
C GLU A 51 -15.24 2.24 6.30
N ARG A 52 -14.71 1.35 7.15
CA ARG A 52 -13.73 1.75 8.18
C ARG A 52 -12.41 2.21 7.56
N ILE A 53 -11.92 1.54 6.52
CA ILE A 53 -10.73 1.97 5.78
C ILE A 53 -10.96 3.34 5.13
N ALA A 54 -12.07 3.52 4.42
CA ALA A 54 -12.41 4.79 3.79
C ALA A 54 -12.54 5.92 4.83
N LYS A 55 -13.17 5.64 5.98
CA LYS A 55 -13.25 6.58 7.10
C LYS A 55 -11.86 6.96 7.61
N ASN A 56 -10.99 5.99 7.89
CA ASN A 56 -9.63 6.26 8.37
C ASN A 56 -8.81 7.06 7.35
N ALA A 57 -8.89 6.72 6.06
CA ALA A 57 -8.22 7.43 4.98
C ALA A 57 -8.70 8.89 4.90
N ALA A 58 -10.01 9.12 5.01
CA ALA A 58 -10.61 10.45 5.01
C ALA A 58 -10.21 11.28 6.25
N THR A 59 -10.17 10.68 7.44
CA THR A 59 -9.83 11.40 8.68
C THR A 59 -8.34 11.68 8.82
N SER A 60 -7.49 10.71 8.45
CA SER A 60 -6.05 10.78 8.69
C SER A 60 -5.30 11.51 7.57
N ALA A 61 -5.81 11.44 6.33
CA ALA A 61 -5.12 11.95 5.15
C ALA A 61 -6.03 12.75 4.20
N GLY A 62 -7.33 12.90 4.51
CA GLY A 62 -8.26 13.62 3.64
C GLY A 62 -8.61 12.88 2.34
N ILE A 63 -8.26 11.59 2.23
CA ILE A 63 -8.41 10.78 1.02
C ILE A 63 -9.86 10.32 0.86
N GLY A 64 -10.41 10.47 -0.35
CA GLY A 64 -11.66 9.80 -0.74
C GLY A 64 -12.88 10.14 0.13
N ARG A 65 -12.99 11.39 0.62
CA ARG A 65 -14.09 11.83 1.53
C ARG A 65 -15.49 11.45 1.02
N ASP A 66 -15.71 11.56 -0.28
CA ASP A 66 -17.01 11.27 -0.91
C ASP A 66 -17.24 9.76 -1.12
N VAL A 67 -16.17 8.97 -1.18
CA VAL A 67 -16.22 7.52 -1.43
C VAL A 67 -16.90 6.77 -0.28
N LEU A 68 -16.75 7.25 0.96
CA LEU A 68 -17.41 6.66 2.12
C LEU A 68 -18.95 6.66 1.98
N ALA A 69 -19.52 7.72 1.42
CA ALA A 69 -20.95 7.81 1.22
C ALA A 69 -21.44 6.81 0.15
N ASP A 70 -20.65 6.59 -0.89
CA ASP A 70 -20.96 5.64 -1.95
C ASP A 70 -20.88 4.20 -1.47
N LEU A 71 -19.87 3.85 -0.68
CA LEU A 71 -19.73 2.53 -0.07
C LEU A 71 -20.94 2.19 0.80
N ARG A 72 -21.42 3.13 1.62
CA ARG A 72 -22.60 2.95 2.48
C ARG A 72 -23.88 2.67 1.70
N ARG A 73 -24.02 3.26 0.51
CA ARG A 73 -25.19 3.10 -0.36
C ARG A 73 -25.09 1.87 -1.26
N ALA A 74 -23.90 1.31 -1.43
CA ALA A 74 -23.69 0.12 -2.23
C ALA A 74 -24.12 -1.15 -1.46
N ASP A 75 -25.32 -1.61 -1.76
CA ASP A 75 -25.95 -2.82 -1.22
C ASP A 75 -25.89 -4.01 -2.20
N ARG A 76 -25.51 -3.77 -3.45
CA ARG A 76 -25.38 -4.77 -4.53
C ARG A 76 -24.03 -4.66 -5.24
N ALA A 77 -23.59 -5.75 -5.87
CA ALA A 77 -22.27 -5.88 -6.47
C ALA A 77 -21.97 -4.83 -7.56
N ASP A 78 -22.93 -4.56 -8.44
CA ASP A 78 -22.83 -3.57 -9.53
C ASP A 78 -22.70 -2.12 -9.04
N ARG A 79 -23.25 -1.81 -7.86
CA ARG A 79 -23.03 -0.51 -7.18
C ARG A 79 -21.76 -0.50 -6.34
N MET A 80 -21.36 -1.66 -5.84
CA MET A 80 -20.17 -1.82 -5.01
C MET A 80 -18.90 -1.70 -5.85
N GLU A 81 -18.83 -2.33 -7.02
CA GLU A 81 -17.66 -2.26 -7.90
C GLU A 81 -17.16 -0.83 -8.16
N PRO A 82 -17.98 0.13 -8.63
CA PRO A 82 -17.50 1.50 -8.87
C PRO A 82 -17.13 2.25 -7.58
N ALA A 83 -17.71 1.89 -6.43
CA ALA A 83 -17.33 2.48 -5.14
C ALA A 83 -15.97 1.96 -4.66
N VAL A 84 -15.75 0.65 -4.76
CA VAL A 84 -14.48 -0.03 -4.43
C VAL A 84 -13.37 0.44 -5.37
N ARG A 85 -13.64 0.56 -6.68
CA ARG A 85 -12.69 1.13 -7.66
C ARG A 85 -12.27 2.54 -7.31
N ARG A 86 -13.22 3.41 -7.01
CA ARG A 86 -12.91 4.78 -6.58
C ARG A 86 -12.13 4.83 -5.27
N LEU A 87 -12.39 3.93 -4.31
CA LEU A 87 -11.59 3.84 -3.09
C LEU A 87 -10.15 3.44 -3.41
N TYR A 88 -9.96 2.39 -4.19
CA TYR A 88 -8.63 1.90 -4.57
C TYR A 88 -7.82 3.00 -5.28
N GLU A 89 -8.41 3.64 -6.28
CA GLU A 89 -7.79 4.74 -7.01
C GLU A 89 -7.46 5.94 -6.12
N ALA A 90 -8.33 6.27 -5.15
CA ALA A 90 -8.07 7.36 -4.23
C ALA A 90 -6.87 7.04 -3.33
N LEU A 91 -6.77 5.81 -2.82
CA LEU A 91 -5.63 5.35 -2.03
C LEU A 91 -4.34 5.33 -2.84
N GLU A 92 -4.38 4.83 -4.08
CA GLU A 92 -3.21 4.71 -4.96
C GLU A 92 -2.62 6.05 -5.40
N ARG A 93 -3.43 7.11 -5.47
CA ARG A 93 -2.99 8.44 -5.94
C ARG A 93 -2.65 9.41 -4.82
N SER A 94 -2.86 9.03 -3.56
CA SER A 94 -2.83 9.98 -2.45
C SER A 94 -1.87 9.55 -1.34
N PRO A 95 -0.66 10.14 -1.28
CA PRO A 95 0.26 9.92 -0.17
C PRO A 95 -0.36 10.22 1.20
N ALA A 96 -0.10 9.36 2.18
CA ALA A 96 -0.52 9.52 3.57
C ALA A 96 0.69 9.46 4.53
N PRO A 97 1.66 10.38 4.44
CA PRO A 97 2.94 10.25 5.12
C PRO A 97 2.81 10.14 6.64
N ALA A 98 1.78 10.74 7.25
CA ALA A 98 1.53 10.68 8.69
C ALA A 98 1.34 9.24 9.21
N THR A 99 0.80 8.34 8.39
CA THR A 99 0.56 6.94 8.76
C THR A 99 1.55 5.98 8.09
N GLU A 100 1.97 6.27 6.85
CA GLU A 100 2.88 5.44 6.07
C GLU A 100 4.25 5.26 6.71
N TRP A 101 4.83 6.32 7.29
CA TRP A 101 6.15 6.23 7.91
C TRP A 101 6.23 5.13 8.96
N ARG A 102 5.25 5.09 9.87
CA ARG A 102 5.22 4.10 10.94
C ARG A 102 5.01 2.69 10.39
N SER A 103 4.10 2.55 9.41
CA SER A 103 3.82 1.25 8.81
C SER A 103 5.05 0.69 8.10
N LEU A 104 5.68 1.48 7.23
CA LEU A 104 6.83 1.03 6.45
C LEU A 104 8.08 0.80 7.29
N VAL A 105 8.31 1.58 8.36
CA VAL A 105 9.41 1.30 9.28
C VAL A 105 9.22 -0.05 9.99
N ALA A 106 7.99 -0.43 10.34
CA ALA A 106 7.72 -1.72 10.95
C ALA A 106 8.04 -2.90 10.01
N VAL A 107 7.80 -2.71 8.71
CA VAL A 107 8.00 -3.76 7.68
C VAL A 107 9.42 -3.77 7.15
N ILE A 108 9.89 -2.65 6.60
CA ILE A 108 11.17 -2.50 5.88
C ILE A 108 12.33 -2.25 6.85
N GLY A 109 12.07 -1.61 7.98
CA GLY A 109 13.11 -1.12 8.89
C GLY A 109 13.66 0.24 8.47
N THR A 110 14.23 0.95 9.45
CA THR A 110 14.66 2.35 9.31
C THR A 110 15.76 2.55 8.26
N ASP A 111 16.78 1.69 8.26
CA ASP A 111 17.98 1.92 7.45
C ASP A 111 17.70 1.72 5.96
N LEU A 112 17.06 0.60 5.61
CA LEU A 112 16.66 0.33 4.23
C LEU A 112 15.64 1.35 3.74
N LEU A 113 14.65 1.73 4.57
CA LEU A 113 13.68 2.76 4.17
C LEU A 113 14.36 4.11 3.94
N ALA A 114 15.27 4.54 4.81
CA ALA A 114 16.03 5.79 4.62
C ALA A 114 16.80 5.78 3.30
N GLN A 115 17.47 4.66 2.99
CA GLN A 115 18.19 4.46 1.73
C GLN A 115 17.25 4.57 0.52
N LEU A 116 16.12 3.85 0.52
CA LEU A 116 15.17 3.82 -0.59
C LEU A 116 14.57 5.20 -0.88
N LEU A 117 14.39 6.03 0.15
CA LEU A 117 13.80 7.36 0.01
C LEU A 117 14.82 8.45 -0.33
N GLY A 118 16.12 8.11 -0.34
CA GLY A 118 17.20 9.10 -0.49
C GLY A 118 17.26 10.06 0.70
N THR A 119 16.99 9.58 1.91
CA THR A 119 17.00 10.40 3.14
C THR A 119 18.03 9.89 4.14
N SER A 120 18.41 10.73 5.12
CA SER A 120 19.23 10.30 6.25
C SER A 120 18.35 9.69 7.36
N GLY A 121 18.92 8.76 8.15
CA GLY A 121 18.24 8.23 9.34
C GLY A 121 17.85 9.31 10.37
N SER A 122 18.59 10.42 10.43
CA SER A 122 18.22 11.58 11.26
C SER A 122 16.97 12.29 10.73
N SER A 123 16.85 12.49 9.42
CA SER A 123 15.66 13.11 8.80
C SER A 123 14.44 12.20 8.97
N LEU A 124 14.60 10.90 8.71
CA LEU A 124 13.54 9.91 8.91
C LEU A 124 13.00 9.95 10.34
N ARG A 125 13.87 9.94 11.37
CA ARG A 125 13.44 10.04 12.78
C ARG A 125 12.63 11.32 13.06
N ARG A 126 13.00 12.45 12.45
CA ARG A 126 12.24 13.70 12.60
C ARG A 126 10.87 13.64 11.94
N TYR A 127 10.77 13.02 10.76
CA TYR A 127 9.50 12.80 10.08
C TYR A 127 8.58 11.88 10.90
N LEU A 128 9.11 10.75 11.40
CA LEU A 128 8.37 9.84 12.29
C LEU A 128 7.85 10.55 13.55
N ALA A 129 8.67 11.41 14.15
CA ALA A 129 8.31 12.14 15.36
C ALA A 129 7.35 13.32 15.10
N GLY A 130 7.01 13.63 13.85
CA GLY A 130 6.21 14.81 13.48
C GLY A 130 6.91 16.15 13.74
N THR A 131 8.19 16.14 14.11
CA THR A 131 9.00 17.36 14.37
C THR A 131 9.53 18.01 13.08
N ARG A 132 9.24 17.39 11.94
CA ARG A 132 9.48 17.93 10.61
C ARG A 132 8.37 17.47 9.68
N ARG A 133 7.83 18.39 8.87
CA ARG A 133 6.94 18.03 7.77
C ARG A 133 7.71 17.23 6.71
N THR A 134 7.12 16.12 6.26
CA THR A 134 7.64 15.35 5.12
C THR A 134 7.58 16.22 3.84
N PRO A 135 8.71 16.46 3.14
CA PRO A 135 8.69 17.12 1.84
C PRO A 135 7.89 16.31 0.83
N ASP A 136 7.21 16.98 -0.10
CA ASP A 136 6.30 16.32 -1.05
C ASP A 136 7.01 15.22 -1.86
N VAL A 137 8.21 15.49 -2.37
CA VAL A 137 9.02 14.47 -3.07
C VAL A 137 9.34 13.24 -2.22
N VAL A 138 9.50 13.40 -0.90
CA VAL A 138 9.72 12.29 0.02
C VAL A 138 8.40 11.56 0.30
N ALA A 139 7.29 12.29 0.38
CA ALA A 139 5.95 11.70 0.53
C ALA A 139 5.59 10.84 -0.69
N ASP A 140 5.86 11.32 -1.91
CA ASP A 140 5.62 10.56 -3.14
C ASP A 140 6.44 9.26 -3.17
N ARG A 141 7.73 9.35 -2.82
CA ARG A 141 8.59 8.16 -2.72
C ARG A 141 8.11 7.20 -1.63
N LEU A 142 7.73 7.72 -0.46
CA LEU A 142 7.23 6.92 0.66
C LEU A 142 5.96 6.16 0.26
N HIS A 143 5.03 6.87 -0.37
CA HIS A 143 3.80 6.30 -0.88
C HIS A 143 4.08 5.24 -1.95
N PHE A 144 4.97 5.51 -2.91
CA PHE A 144 5.41 4.53 -3.90
C PHE A 144 5.94 3.25 -3.24
N ILE A 145 6.76 3.35 -2.20
CA ILE A 145 7.24 2.18 -1.45
C ILE A 145 6.08 1.45 -0.75
N ALA A 146 5.10 2.17 -0.19
CA ALA A 146 3.91 1.56 0.41
C ALA A 146 3.13 0.74 -0.62
N LEU A 147 2.95 1.30 -1.81
CA LEU A 147 2.33 0.58 -2.92
C LEU A 147 3.13 -0.69 -3.25
N VAL A 148 4.46 -0.60 -3.44
CA VAL A 148 5.29 -1.78 -3.75
C VAL A 148 5.17 -2.86 -2.68
N VAL A 149 5.16 -2.47 -1.40
CA VAL A 149 4.93 -3.41 -0.28
C VAL A 149 3.55 -4.05 -0.37
N ALA A 150 2.51 -3.28 -0.68
CA ALA A 150 1.15 -3.80 -0.85
C ALA A 150 1.04 -4.82 -1.99
N ASP A 151 1.75 -4.61 -3.11
CA ASP A 151 1.76 -5.57 -4.23
C ASP A 151 2.54 -6.84 -3.90
N LEU A 152 3.47 -6.80 -2.95
CA LEU A 152 4.23 -7.98 -2.53
C LEU A 152 3.60 -8.68 -1.31
N ALA A 153 2.57 -8.07 -0.72
CA ALA A 153 1.87 -8.59 0.44
C ALA A 153 1.21 -9.94 0.10
N GLY A 154 1.28 -10.88 1.03
CA GLY A 154 0.75 -12.25 0.86
C GLY A 154 1.73 -13.23 0.22
N SER A 155 2.72 -12.76 -0.56
CA SER A 155 3.79 -13.62 -1.12
C SER A 155 5.07 -13.62 -0.30
N TYR A 156 5.27 -12.58 0.51
CA TYR A 156 6.48 -12.39 1.31
C TYR A 156 6.15 -12.00 2.76
N ASN A 157 6.92 -12.53 3.71
CA ASN A 157 6.99 -11.99 5.06
C ASN A 157 7.94 -10.77 5.12
N ASP A 158 8.01 -10.07 6.25
CA ASP A 158 8.84 -8.86 6.43
C ASP A 158 10.31 -9.08 6.01
N LEU A 159 10.90 -10.23 6.36
CA LEU A 159 12.28 -10.57 5.97
C LEU A 159 12.40 -10.80 4.46
N GLY A 160 11.43 -11.49 3.87
CA GLY A 160 11.32 -11.72 2.43
C GLY A 160 11.19 -10.41 1.65
N LEU A 161 10.38 -9.47 2.15
CA LEU A 161 10.21 -8.13 1.57
C LEU A 161 11.52 -7.35 1.58
N ARG A 162 12.23 -7.30 2.72
CA ARG A 162 13.53 -6.61 2.80
C ARG A 162 14.53 -7.19 1.80
N ARG A 163 14.64 -8.52 1.76
CA ARG A 163 15.50 -9.23 0.80
C ARG A 163 15.05 -9.03 -0.64
N TRP A 164 13.76 -8.85 -0.90
CA TRP A 164 13.23 -8.63 -2.24
C TRP A 164 13.80 -7.34 -2.85
N PHE A 165 13.89 -6.26 -2.06
CA PHE A 165 14.47 -4.99 -2.48
C PHE A 165 15.97 -5.07 -2.77
N GLU A 166 16.70 -5.93 -2.06
CA GLU A 166 18.16 -6.05 -2.19
C GLU A 166 18.58 -7.03 -3.30
N ARG A 167 17.73 -7.99 -3.67
CA ARG A 167 18.07 -9.04 -4.62
C ARG A 167 18.06 -8.55 -6.07
N PRO A 168 19.16 -8.73 -6.82
CA PRO A 168 19.20 -8.54 -8.27
C PRO A 168 18.09 -9.32 -9.00
N ARG A 169 17.52 -8.72 -10.05
CA ARG A 169 16.47 -9.32 -10.86
C ARG A 169 16.85 -9.27 -12.33
N VAL A 170 16.74 -10.40 -13.02
CA VAL A 170 16.97 -10.48 -14.48
C VAL A 170 16.03 -9.52 -15.22
N LEU A 171 14.75 -9.47 -14.83
CA LEU A 171 13.74 -8.55 -15.38
C LEU A 171 14.05 -7.06 -15.15
N LEU A 172 14.98 -6.74 -14.24
CA LEU A 172 15.50 -5.39 -13.98
C LEU A 172 16.92 -5.20 -14.55
N GLY A 173 17.32 -6.03 -15.52
CA GLY A 173 18.65 -5.96 -16.13
C GLY A 173 19.79 -6.33 -15.18
N GLY A 174 19.54 -7.25 -14.24
CA GLY A 174 20.52 -7.67 -13.24
C GLY A 174 20.70 -6.69 -12.08
N LYS A 175 19.89 -5.62 -12.00
CA LYS A 175 19.87 -4.70 -10.86
C LYS A 175 18.85 -5.13 -9.82
N SER A 176 19.07 -4.76 -8.57
CA SER A 176 18.07 -4.90 -7.51
C SER A 176 17.11 -3.70 -7.51
N PRO A 177 15.88 -3.85 -6.97
CA PRO A 177 14.98 -2.72 -6.78
C PRO A 177 15.63 -1.56 -6.01
N ALA A 178 16.38 -1.84 -4.94
CA ALA A 178 17.07 -0.81 -4.16
C ALA A 178 18.15 -0.06 -4.95
N GLN A 179 18.76 -0.69 -5.97
CA GLN A 179 19.70 0.00 -6.86
C GLN A 179 18.99 0.94 -7.85
N LEU A 180 17.77 0.59 -8.29
CA LEU A 180 16.95 1.44 -9.15
C LEU A 180 16.27 2.59 -8.38
N LEU A 181 16.05 2.41 -7.08
CA LEU A 181 15.45 3.39 -6.16
C LEU A 181 16.51 4.10 -5.29
N LYS A 182 17.71 4.36 -5.84
CA LYS A 182 18.79 5.02 -5.12
C LYS A 182 18.93 6.49 -5.56
N GLY A 183 19.18 7.38 -4.61
CA GLY A 183 19.46 8.80 -4.89
C GLY A 183 18.19 9.61 -5.11
N GLU A 184 18.20 10.51 -6.10
CA GLU A 184 17.13 11.48 -6.34
C GLU A 184 16.11 11.03 -7.40
N TRP A 185 15.66 9.78 -7.33
CA TRP A 185 14.65 9.26 -8.26
C TRP A 185 13.27 9.92 -8.06
N ARG A 186 12.44 9.89 -9.09
CA ARG A 186 11.04 10.34 -9.06
C ARG A 186 10.11 9.19 -9.45
N VAL A 187 8.88 9.21 -8.94
CA VAL A 187 7.91 8.12 -9.15
C VAL A 187 7.59 7.88 -10.64
N ASP A 188 7.73 8.91 -11.47
CA ASP A 188 7.52 8.91 -12.92
C ASP A 188 8.76 8.47 -13.72
N ASP A 189 9.90 8.21 -13.06
CA ASP A 189 11.09 7.68 -13.72
C ASP A 189 10.88 6.21 -14.15
N ALA A 190 11.53 5.82 -15.25
CA ALA A 190 11.44 4.46 -15.79
C ALA A 190 11.93 3.36 -14.82
N GLY A 191 12.88 3.67 -13.93
CA GLY A 191 13.39 2.72 -12.94
C GLY A 191 12.32 2.29 -11.93
N PRO A 192 11.75 3.22 -11.15
CA PRO A 192 10.59 2.99 -10.28
C PRO A 192 9.41 2.32 -10.98
N ALA A 193 9.02 2.78 -12.17
CA ALA A 193 7.94 2.15 -12.94
C ALA A 193 8.16 0.63 -13.13
N ARG A 194 9.37 0.23 -13.56
CA ARG A 194 9.74 -1.19 -13.72
C ARG A 194 9.76 -1.96 -12.40
N VAL A 195 10.13 -1.32 -11.30
CA VAL A 195 10.09 -1.95 -9.97
C VAL A 195 8.65 -2.25 -9.56
N ARG A 196 7.74 -1.29 -9.77
CA ARG A 196 6.31 -1.43 -9.49
C ARG A 196 5.69 -2.53 -10.35
N GLU A 197 5.94 -2.51 -11.66
CA GLU A 197 5.46 -3.53 -12.60
C GLU A 197 5.91 -4.93 -12.19
N LEU A 198 7.18 -5.09 -11.79
CA LEU A 198 7.69 -6.38 -11.33
C LEU A 198 7.00 -6.84 -10.03
N ALA A 199 6.79 -5.93 -9.07
CA ALA A 199 6.09 -6.26 -7.83
C ALA A 199 4.66 -6.74 -8.12
N TYR A 200 3.95 -5.98 -8.96
CA TYR A 200 2.59 -6.29 -9.38
C TYR A 200 2.48 -7.65 -10.09
N ALA A 201 3.40 -7.95 -11.01
CA ALA A 201 3.39 -9.19 -11.79
C ALA A 201 3.60 -10.45 -10.94
N LEU A 202 4.13 -10.34 -9.72
CA LEU A 202 4.36 -11.48 -8.82
C LEU A 202 3.12 -11.88 -8.01
N THR A 203 2.10 -11.02 -7.94
CA THR A 203 0.86 -11.26 -7.18
C THR A 203 -0.41 -11.19 -8.01
N ALA A 204 -0.36 -10.60 -9.21
CA ALA A 204 -1.42 -10.79 -10.18
C ALA A 204 -1.54 -12.30 -10.49
N PRO A 205 -2.74 -12.90 -10.46
CA PRO A 205 -2.95 -14.21 -11.04
C PRO A 205 -2.41 -14.15 -12.46
N LEU A 206 -1.57 -15.10 -12.86
CA LEU A 206 -1.25 -15.30 -14.27
C LEU A 206 -2.60 -15.51 -14.96
N GLY A 207 -3.08 -14.46 -15.62
CA GLY A 207 -4.22 -14.57 -16.52
C GLY A 207 -3.81 -15.51 -17.63
N THR A 208 -4.30 -16.74 -17.56
CA THR A 208 -4.39 -17.65 -18.68
C THR A 208 -5.75 -17.48 -19.33
#